data_AF-A0A925J9F7-F1
#
_entry.id   AF-A0A925J9F7-F1
#
_cell.length_a   1.000
_cell.length_b   1.000
_cell.length_c   1.000
_cell.angle_alpha   90.00
_cell.angle_beta   90.00
_cell.angle_gamma   90.00
#
_symmetry.space_group_name_H-M   'P 1'
#
loop_
_entity.id
_entity.type
_entity.pdbx_description
1 polymer ?
#
loop_
_entity_poly.entity_id
_entity_poly.type
_entity_poly.pdbx_seq_one_letter_code
_entity_poly.pdbx_strand_id
1 'polypeptide(L)'
;MATFFLLGFLPSAAQNLGSLEVSGRVKIEGKQEKLSRKRFYLLRGGLAENNALVERLKAAEITSRDCYYTGISASPQFVCWLQAGNCESPYCRDISKEDIAKVPEFQVAYNKGLTRYGKKPLIAQDWLTTNLLPNLVSGFYLQRKSLANMLLGNNKPLQSSMTDSVTVKAVFIDIELSTAGKKTETFTVSNILPLEFGAKSYLWACEIEIGGDKPAIMRLQVPENNKPVKNCEVIVRDLKVCKTGSCDRT
;
A
#
# COMPACT_ATOMS: atom_id res chain seq x y z
N MET A 1 -25.56 40.67 -47.02
CA MET A 1 -24.82 39.46 -46.59
C MET A 1 -24.75 39.49 -45.07
N ALA A 2 -25.53 38.65 -44.38
CA ALA A 2 -25.45 38.48 -42.94
C ALA A 2 -25.17 36.99 -42.68
N THR A 3 -23.93 36.68 -42.29
CA THR A 3 -23.52 35.33 -41.93
C THR A 3 -23.82 35.14 -40.45
N PHE A 4 -24.89 34.41 -40.14
CA PHE A 4 -25.20 33.96 -38.79
C PHE A 4 -24.24 32.83 -38.41
N PHE A 5 -23.38 33.04 -37.41
CA PHE A 5 -22.64 31.97 -36.76
C PHE A 5 -23.58 31.22 -35.80
N LEU A 6 -23.89 29.97 -36.11
CA LEU A 6 -24.46 29.03 -35.16
C LEU A 6 -23.38 28.65 -34.14
N LEU A 7 -23.46 29.23 -32.94
CA LEU A 7 -22.76 28.73 -31.77
C LEU A 7 -23.30 27.33 -31.46
N GLY A 8 -22.54 26.31 -31.85
CA GLY A 8 -22.78 24.94 -31.43
C GLY A 8 -22.65 24.85 -29.91
N PHE A 9 -23.77 24.65 -29.23
CA PHE A 9 -23.76 24.15 -27.87
C PHE A 9 -23.17 22.75 -27.90
N LEU A 10 -21.92 22.60 -27.45
CA LEU A 10 -21.42 21.31 -27.02
C LEU A 10 -22.30 20.88 -25.83
N PRO A 11 -22.98 19.72 -25.89
CA PRO A 11 -23.65 19.21 -24.70
C PRO A 11 -22.55 18.95 -23.67
N SER A 12 -22.59 19.69 -22.57
CA SER A 12 -21.94 19.28 -21.33
C SER A 12 -22.64 18.00 -20.90
N ALA A 13 -22.13 16.85 -21.36
CA ALA A 13 -22.46 15.59 -20.72
C ALA A 13 -21.96 15.77 -19.29
N ALA A 14 -22.88 16.01 -18.35
CA ALA A 14 -22.58 15.94 -16.94
C ALA A 14 -21.95 14.56 -16.71
N GLN A 15 -20.63 14.53 -16.55
CA GLN A 15 -19.92 13.29 -16.30
C GLN A 15 -20.49 12.76 -14.98
N ASN A 16 -21.12 11.58 -15.03
CA ASN A 16 -21.56 10.87 -13.83
C ASN A 16 -20.29 10.38 -13.13
N LEU A 17 -19.71 11.24 -12.30
CA LEU A 17 -18.49 10.96 -11.57
C LEU A 17 -18.83 10.37 -10.20
N GLY A 18 -18.29 9.18 -9.93
CA GLY A 18 -18.37 8.54 -8.64
C GLY A 18 -17.21 8.91 -7.72
N SER A 19 -17.39 8.64 -6.43
CA SER A 19 -16.30 8.67 -5.46
C SER A 19 -16.40 7.50 -4.48
N LEU A 20 -15.26 7.09 -3.95
CA LEU A 20 -15.14 5.98 -3.01
C LEU A 20 -14.16 6.32 -1.90
N GLU A 21 -14.57 6.08 -0.66
CA GLU A 21 -13.69 6.05 0.50
C GLU A 21 -13.45 4.59 0.93
N VAL A 22 -12.18 4.20 1.00
CA VAL A 22 -11.75 2.95 1.64
C VAL A 22 -11.19 3.28 3.02
N SER A 23 -11.81 2.74 4.07
CA SER A 23 -11.41 2.96 5.46
C SER A 23 -10.50 1.84 5.96
N GLY A 24 -9.30 2.22 6.42
CA GLY A 24 -8.23 1.33 6.86
C GLY A 24 -8.14 1.09 8.36
N ARG A 25 -9.23 1.26 9.11
CA ARG A 25 -9.30 0.86 10.53
C ARG A 25 -9.83 -0.56 10.62
N VAL A 26 -8.93 -1.53 10.63
CA VAL A 26 -9.28 -2.96 10.65
C VAL A 26 -9.12 -3.50 12.06
N LYS A 27 -10.08 -4.28 12.53
CA LYS A 27 -9.93 -5.01 13.79
C LYS A 27 -9.27 -6.34 13.51
N ILE A 28 -8.10 -6.58 14.08
CA ILE A 28 -7.40 -7.86 14.00
C ILE A 28 -7.27 -8.37 15.44
N GLU A 29 -7.82 -9.56 15.71
CA GLU A 29 -7.81 -10.15 17.06
C GLU A 29 -8.34 -9.20 18.14
N GLY A 30 -9.40 -8.45 17.80
CA GLY A 30 -10.04 -7.47 18.70
C GLY A 30 -9.31 -6.13 18.84
N LYS A 31 -8.08 -5.99 18.30
CA LYS A 31 -7.32 -4.73 18.32
C LYS A 31 -7.55 -3.96 17.03
N GLN A 32 -7.85 -2.67 17.16
CA GLN A 32 -8.00 -1.79 16.01
C GLN A 32 -6.63 -1.35 15.51
N GLU A 33 -6.34 -1.68 14.26
CA GLU A 33 -5.09 -1.38 13.60
C GLU A 33 -5.22 -0.25 12.61
N LYS A 34 -4.15 0.54 12.51
CA LYS A 34 -4.04 1.67 11.58
C LYS A 34 -3.31 1.19 10.32
N LEU A 35 -4.04 1.03 9.22
CA LEU A 35 -3.45 0.75 7.92
C LEU A 35 -2.89 2.02 7.28
N SER A 36 -1.88 2.66 7.87
CA SER A 36 -1.28 3.88 7.31
C SER A 36 -0.35 3.57 6.12
N ARG A 37 -0.35 4.47 5.12
CA ARG A 37 0.47 4.40 3.90
C ARG A 37 0.30 3.10 3.07
N LYS A 38 -0.90 2.53 3.07
CA LYS A 38 -1.26 1.33 2.30
C LYS A 38 -2.02 1.70 1.03
N ARG A 39 -1.66 1.07 -0.08
CA ARG A 39 -2.20 1.37 -1.40
C ARG A 39 -3.33 0.41 -1.74
N PHE A 40 -4.41 0.97 -2.26
CA PHE A 40 -5.54 0.26 -2.84
C PHE A 40 -5.68 0.63 -4.31
N TYR A 41 -6.17 -0.31 -5.10
CA TYR A 41 -6.37 -0.22 -6.52
C TYR A 41 -7.85 -0.44 -6.81
N LEU A 42 -8.40 0.43 -7.64
CA LEU A 42 -9.77 0.32 -8.13
C LEU A 42 -9.74 -0.30 -9.52
N LEU A 43 -10.43 -1.42 -9.69
CA LEU A 43 -10.60 -2.12 -10.96
C LEU A 43 -12.07 -2.10 -11.34
N ARG A 44 -12.34 -1.95 -12.65
CA ARG A 44 -13.70 -2.07 -13.18
C ARG A 44 -14.17 -3.52 -13.07
N GLY A 45 -15.48 -3.70 -12.86
CA GLY A 45 -16.11 -5.01 -12.79
C GLY A 45 -16.08 -5.63 -11.39
N GLY A 46 -16.97 -6.60 -11.17
CA GLY A 46 -17.07 -7.33 -9.91
C GLY A 46 -15.99 -8.40 -9.71
N LEU A 47 -16.11 -9.18 -8.64
CA LEU A 47 -15.18 -10.26 -8.33
C LEU A 47 -15.20 -11.36 -9.39
N ALA A 48 -16.37 -11.64 -9.97
CA ALA A 48 -16.51 -12.64 -11.04
C ALA A 48 -15.71 -12.24 -12.30
N GLU A 49 -15.80 -10.97 -12.70
CA GLU A 49 -15.06 -10.43 -13.85
C GLU A 49 -13.55 -10.37 -13.59
N ASN A 50 -13.16 -10.12 -12.33
CA ASN A 50 -11.76 -10.07 -11.90
C ASN A 50 -11.24 -11.41 -11.34
N ASN A 51 -11.95 -12.52 -11.54
CA ASN A 51 -11.62 -13.81 -10.93
C ASN A 51 -10.19 -14.28 -11.26
N ALA A 52 -9.76 -14.11 -12.52
CA ALA A 52 -8.40 -14.47 -12.92
C ALA A 52 -7.32 -13.69 -12.15
N LEU A 53 -7.57 -12.42 -11.81
CA LEU A 53 -6.68 -11.64 -10.94
C LEU A 53 -6.74 -12.20 -9.52
N VAL A 54 -7.93 -12.41 -8.96
CA VAL A 54 -8.12 -12.92 -7.60
C VAL A 54 -7.39 -14.27 -7.40
N GLU A 55 -7.49 -15.19 -8.36
CA GLU A 55 -6.79 -16.48 -8.29
C GLU A 55 -5.26 -16.32 -8.39
N ARG A 56 -4.75 -15.40 -9.22
CA ARG A 56 -3.31 -15.06 -9.20
C ARG A 56 -2.88 -14.49 -7.84
N LEU A 57 -3.71 -13.63 -7.25
CA LEU A 57 -3.44 -13.06 -5.93
C LEU A 57 -3.40 -14.15 -4.85
N LYS A 58 -4.24 -15.20 -4.95
CA LYS A 58 -4.24 -16.38 -4.05
C LYS A 58 -3.01 -17.26 -4.22
N ALA A 59 -2.60 -17.50 -5.46
CA ALA A 59 -1.44 -18.36 -5.77
C ALA A 59 -0.09 -17.67 -5.52
N ALA A 60 -0.06 -16.34 -5.43
CA ALA A 60 1.17 -15.57 -5.30
C ALA A 60 1.96 -15.93 -4.03
N GLU A 61 3.22 -16.32 -4.21
CA GLU A 61 4.20 -16.34 -3.13
C GLU A 61 4.69 -14.93 -2.85
N ILE A 62 4.57 -14.50 -1.59
CA ILE A 62 4.94 -13.16 -1.17
C ILE A 62 6.11 -13.25 -0.20
N THR A 63 7.23 -12.65 -0.58
CA THR A 63 8.36 -12.44 0.32
C THR A 63 7.99 -11.37 1.35
N SER A 64 8.04 -11.71 2.63
CA SER A 64 7.79 -10.72 3.68
C SER A 64 8.90 -9.68 3.74
N ARG A 65 8.60 -8.52 4.35
CA ARG A 65 9.59 -7.49 4.63
C ARG A 65 10.82 -8.07 5.32
N ASP A 66 10.60 -8.80 6.39
CA ASP A 66 11.67 -9.31 7.24
C ASP A 66 12.51 -10.35 6.46
N CYS A 67 11.84 -11.22 5.69
CA CYS A 67 12.53 -12.17 4.81
C CYS A 67 13.37 -11.48 3.73
N TYR A 68 12.88 -10.39 3.15
CA TYR A 68 13.66 -9.61 2.18
C TYR A 68 14.95 -9.07 2.83
N TYR A 69 14.83 -8.38 3.97
CA TYR A 69 15.99 -7.75 4.61
C TYR A 69 16.97 -8.79 5.18
N THR A 70 16.49 -9.88 5.77
CA THR A 70 17.34 -11.02 6.15
C THR A 70 18.02 -11.64 4.94
N GLY A 71 17.31 -11.78 3.81
CA GLY A 71 17.86 -12.34 2.57
C GLY A 71 19.01 -11.53 1.97
N ILE A 72 19.02 -10.21 2.16
CA ILE A 72 20.12 -9.33 1.78
C ILE A 72 21.15 -9.11 2.90
N SER A 73 21.11 -9.93 3.96
CA SER A 73 22.03 -9.87 5.10
C SER A 73 22.00 -8.54 5.87
N ALA A 74 20.84 -7.89 5.96
CA ALA A 74 20.66 -6.78 6.89
C ALA A 74 20.80 -7.28 8.34
N SER A 75 21.31 -6.42 9.21
CA SER A 75 21.48 -6.69 10.63
C SER A 75 20.14 -6.92 11.32
N PRO A 76 20.09 -7.74 12.38
CA PRO A 76 18.91 -7.85 13.22
C PRO A 76 18.41 -6.48 13.72
N GLN A 77 19.31 -5.58 14.09
CA GLN A 77 18.98 -4.25 14.59
C GLN A 77 18.25 -3.41 13.54
N PHE A 78 18.65 -3.48 12.27
CA PHE A 78 17.96 -2.81 11.17
C PHE A 78 16.55 -3.37 10.97
N VAL A 79 16.40 -4.70 10.97
CA VAL A 79 15.09 -5.35 10.85
C VAL A 79 14.18 -5.00 12.03
N CYS A 80 14.70 -5.03 13.26
CA CYS A 80 13.97 -4.65 14.47
C CYS A 80 13.56 -3.17 14.45
N TRP A 81 14.42 -2.28 13.94
CA TRP A 81 14.10 -0.86 13.78
C TRP A 81 12.92 -0.69 12.79
N LEU A 82 12.93 -1.41 11.66
CA LEU A 82 11.81 -1.39 10.71
C LEU A 82 10.52 -1.94 11.33
N GLN A 83 10.59 -3.05 12.07
CA GLN A 83 9.45 -3.65 12.76
C GLN A 83 8.83 -2.68 13.78
N ALA A 84 9.66 -2.03 14.60
CA ALA A 84 9.21 -1.10 15.63
C ALA A 84 8.39 0.09 15.08
N GLY A 85 8.68 0.51 13.85
CA GLY A 85 7.92 1.57 13.17
C GLY A 85 6.86 1.07 12.19
N ASN A 86 6.66 -0.24 12.07
CA ASN A 86 5.91 -0.87 10.98
C ASN A 86 6.30 -0.32 9.59
N CYS A 87 7.60 -0.15 9.39
CA CYS A 87 8.20 0.49 8.24
C CYS A 87 8.46 -0.52 7.14
N GLU A 88 8.22 -0.15 5.88
CA GLU A 88 8.65 -0.95 4.72
C GLU A 88 10.07 -0.58 4.26
N SER A 89 10.51 0.64 4.57
CA SER A 89 11.85 1.15 4.27
C SER A 89 12.28 2.21 5.29
N PRO A 90 13.57 2.62 5.31
CA PRO A 90 14.07 3.68 6.19
C PRO A 90 13.41 5.06 6.04
N TYR A 91 12.63 5.30 4.97
CA TYR A 91 11.90 6.56 4.76
C TYR A 91 10.59 6.68 5.56
N CYS A 92 10.22 5.65 6.32
CA CYS A 92 8.95 5.63 7.04
C CYS A 92 8.88 6.67 8.16
N ARG A 93 10.01 6.98 8.81
CA ARG A 93 10.13 7.82 10.00
C ARG A 93 11.55 8.39 10.09
N ASP A 94 11.71 9.41 10.90
CA ASP A 94 13.00 10.04 11.13
C ASP A 94 13.97 9.10 11.84
N ILE A 95 15.26 9.21 11.51
CA ILE A 95 16.33 8.41 12.10
C ILE A 95 17.02 9.27 13.16
N SER A 96 16.90 8.86 14.42
CA SER A 96 17.45 9.61 15.55
C SER A 96 18.94 9.31 15.77
N LYS A 97 19.58 10.05 16.69
CA LYS A 97 20.98 9.78 17.07
C LYS A 97 21.11 8.43 17.79
N GLU A 98 20.11 8.07 18.56
CA GLU A 98 20.01 6.79 19.27
C GLU A 98 19.88 5.63 18.26
N ASP A 99 19.09 5.82 17.20
CA ASP A 99 18.99 4.85 16.12
C ASP A 99 20.32 4.66 15.41
N ILE A 100 21.03 5.76 15.12
CA ILE A 100 22.38 5.72 14.55
C ILE A 100 23.31 4.92 15.45
N ALA A 101 23.27 5.12 16.77
CA ALA A 101 24.12 4.39 17.70
C ALA A 101 23.78 2.88 17.79
N LYS A 102 22.52 2.49 17.57
CA LYS A 102 22.06 1.10 17.73
C LYS A 102 22.09 0.26 16.45
N VAL A 103 21.98 0.88 15.27
CA VAL A 103 21.83 0.18 13.99
C VAL A 103 23.13 0.27 13.18
N PRO A 104 23.85 -0.84 12.94
CA PRO A 104 25.15 -0.84 12.24
C PRO A 104 25.12 -0.16 10.86
N GLU A 105 24.07 -0.38 10.07
CA GLU A 105 23.89 0.23 8.76
C GLU A 105 23.80 1.75 8.85
N PHE A 106 23.14 2.26 9.90
CA PHE A 106 23.03 3.69 10.13
C PHE A 106 24.36 4.28 10.59
N GLN A 107 25.13 3.59 11.43
CA GLN A 107 26.50 4.01 11.79
C GLN A 107 27.40 4.15 10.55
N VAL A 108 27.39 3.12 9.69
CA VAL A 108 28.20 3.11 8.46
C VAL A 108 27.78 4.24 7.52
N ALA A 109 26.48 4.40 7.29
CA ALA A 109 25.95 5.48 6.44
C ALA A 109 26.25 6.87 7.03
N TYR A 110 26.13 7.04 8.34
CA TYR A 110 26.44 8.28 9.05
C TYR A 110 27.92 8.64 8.95
N ASN A 111 28.83 7.69 9.20
CA ASN A 111 30.27 7.90 9.07
C ASN A 111 30.67 8.25 7.63
N LYS A 112 30.06 7.60 6.64
CA LYS A 112 30.22 7.97 5.22
C LYS A 112 29.75 9.40 4.96
N GLY A 113 28.61 9.79 5.53
CA GLY A 113 28.10 11.16 5.48
C GLY A 113 29.05 12.17 6.12
N LEU A 114 29.62 11.87 7.30
CA LEU A 114 30.60 12.73 7.97
C LEU A 114 31.82 12.98 7.09
N THR A 115 32.37 11.95 6.45
CA THR A 115 33.50 12.12 5.52
C THR A 115 33.09 12.94 4.30
N ARG A 116 31.91 12.70 3.72
CA ARG A 116 31.43 13.38 2.50
C ARG A 116 31.07 14.84 2.71
N TYR A 117 30.52 15.19 3.87
CA TYR A 117 29.96 16.53 4.15
C TYR A 117 30.84 17.36 5.09
N GLY A 118 32.15 17.10 5.10
CA GLY A 118 33.13 17.92 5.83
C GLY A 118 32.95 17.87 7.35
N LYS A 119 32.71 16.67 7.89
CA LYS A 119 32.51 16.38 9.33
C LYS A 119 31.36 17.16 9.97
N LYS A 120 30.33 17.51 9.20
CA LYS A 120 29.12 18.20 9.70
C LYS A 120 28.09 17.18 10.21
N PRO A 121 27.88 17.04 11.54
CA PRO A 121 27.07 15.97 12.11
C PRO A 121 25.59 16.02 11.69
N LEU A 122 25.00 17.23 11.65
CA LEU A 122 23.59 17.41 11.29
C LEU A 122 23.34 17.04 9.82
N ILE A 123 24.21 17.48 8.90
CA ILE A 123 24.09 17.15 7.48
C ILE A 123 24.27 15.64 7.25
N ALA A 124 25.21 15.01 7.96
CA ALA A 124 25.41 13.57 7.88
C ALA A 124 24.18 12.77 8.36
N GLN A 125 23.46 13.27 9.35
CA GLN A 125 22.20 12.70 9.83
C GLN A 125 21.07 12.91 8.82
N ASP A 126 20.85 14.14 8.35
CA ASP A 126 19.77 14.48 7.41
C ASP A 126 19.89 13.70 6.08
N TRP A 127 21.11 13.45 5.64
CA TRP A 127 21.42 12.72 4.41
C TRP A 127 21.78 11.25 4.64
N LEU A 128 21.46 10.69 5.81
CA LEU A 128 21.85 9.32 6.16
C LEU A 128 21.27 8.30 5.17
N THR A 129 19.99 8.43 4.80
CA THR A 129 19.33 7.51 3.86
C THR A 129 19.95 7.54 2.46
N THR A 130 20.55 8.66 2.05
CA THR A 130 21.30 8.78 0.78
C THR A 130 22.64 8.04 0.81
N ASN A 131 23.19 7.79 2.00
CA ASN A 131 24.48 7.11 2.16
C ASN A 131 24.35 5.60 2.43
N LEU A 132 23.12 5.12 2.69
CA LEU A 132 22.78 3.70 2.78
C LEU A 132 22.91 2.97 1.43
N LEU A 133 23.00 1.64 1.49
CA LEU A 133 23.00 0.82 0.29
C LEU A 133 21.61 0.84 -0.40
N PRO A 134 21.53 0.89 -1.74
CA PRO A 134 20.25 0.98 -2.45
C PRO A 134 19.25 -0.15 -2.13
N ASN A 135 19.74 -1.37 -1.90
CA ASN A 135 18.92 -2.53 -1.55
C ASN A 135 18.25 -2.39 -0.18
N LEU A 136 18.84 -1.65 0.77
CA LEU A 136 18.26 -1.32 2.07
C LEU A 136 17.21 -0.20 1.98
N VAL A 137 17.40 0.70 1.02
CA VAL A 137 16.62 1.94 0.90
C VAL A 137 15.36 1.73 0.07
N SER A 138 15.50 1.16 -1.12
CA SER A 138 14.41 1.04 -2.11
C SER A 138 14.21 -0.38 -2.61
N GLY A 139 15.11 -1.32 -2.32
CA GLY A 139 15.06 -2.65 -2.91
C GLY A 139 13.79 -3.44 -2.58
N PHE A 140 13.28 -3.38 -1.33
CA PHE A 140 12.00 -4.02 -0.99
C PHE A 140 10.83 -3.39 -1.77
N TYR A 141 10.80 -2.06 -1.87
CA TYR A 141 9.80 -1.36 -2.67
C TYR A 141 9.87 -1.76 -4.15
N LEU A 142 11.07 -1.86 -4.73
CA LEU A 142 11.25 -2.25 -6.13
C LEU A 142 10.82 -3.70 -6.37
N GLN A 143 11.13 -4.62 -5.45
CA GLN A 143 10.63 -5.99 -5.50
C GLN A 143 9.10 -6.02 -5.46
N ARG A 144 8.48 -5.29 -4.53
CA ARG A 144 7.02 -5.18 -4.42
C ARG A 144 6.39 -4.56 -5.66
N LYS A 145 6.98 -3.51 -6.22
CA LYS A 145 6.53 -2.88 -7.47
C LYS A 145 6.57 -3.88 -8.63
N SER A 146 7.66 -4.63 -8.77
CA SER A 146 7.80 -5.67 -9.79
C SER A 146 6.74 -6.76 -9.63
N LEU A 147 6.51 -7.21 -8.39
CA LEU A 147 5.49 -8.19 -8.07
C LEU A 147 4.07 -7.68 -8.36
N ALA A 148 3.76 -6.43 -8.00
CA ALA A 148 2.45 -5.84 -8.30
C ALA A 148 2.20 -5.80 -9.81
N ASN A 149 3.19 -5.38 -10.60
CA ASN A 149 3.08 -5.34 -12.05
C ASN A 149 2.84 -6.73 -12.63
N MET A 150 3.55 -7.75 -12.12
CA MET A 150 3.37 -9.14 -12.53
C MET A 150 1.97 -9.67 -12.18
N LEU A 151 1.48 -9.39 -10.97
CA LEU A 151 0.15 -9.85 -10.52
C LEU A 151 -0.99 -9.19 -11.30
N LEU A 152 -0.87 -7.89 -11.54
CA LEU A 152 -1.83 -7.12 -12.33
C LEU A 152 -1.85 -7.64 -13.78
N GLY A 153 -0.69 -7.90 -14.39
CA GLY A 153 -0.62 -8.37 -15.77
C GLY A 153 -1.36 -7.41 -16.70
N ASN A 154 -2.40 -7.91 -17.38
CA ASN A 154 -3.24 -7.10 -18.26
C ASN A 154 -4.38 -6.35 -17.54
N ASN A 155 -4.64 -6.66 -16.27
CA ASN A 155 -5.64 -5.95 -15.46
C ASN A 155 -5.08 -4.57 -15.11
N LYS A 156 -5.50 -3.54 -15.84
CA LYS A 156 -5.12 -2.15 -15.55
C LYS A 156 -6.09 -1.56 -14.52
N PRO A 157 -5.62 -1.18 -13.32
CA PRO A 157 -6.43 -0.42 -12.39
C PRO A 157 -6.85 0.91 -13.03
N LEU A 158 -8.11 1.31 -12.80
CA LEU A 158 -8.59 2.64 -13.18
C LEU A 158 -7.85 3.72 -12.41
N GLN A 159 -7.70 3.48 -11.10
CA GLN A 159 -7.06 4.40 -10.17
C GLN A 159 -6.35 3.62 -9.06
N SER A 160 -5.43 4.29 -8.38
CA SER A 160 -4.89 3.80 -7.11
C SER A 160 -4.84 4.94 -6.10
N SER A 161 -5.14 4.63 -4.85
CA SER A 161 -5.13 5.59 -3.76
C SER A 161 -4.42 5.00 -2.56
N MET A 162 -3.78 5.84 -1.76
CA MET A 162 -3.03 5.42 -0.58
C MET A 162 -3.67 6.01 0.66
N THR A 163 -3.78 5.20 1.71
CA THR A 163 -4.26 5.67 3.00
C THR A 163 -3.28 6.68 3.60
N ASP A 164 -3.79 7.81 4.07
CA ASP A 164 -2.97 8.77 4.81
C ASP A 164 -2.55 8.25 6.21
N SER A 165 -1.72 9.03 6.91
CA SER A 165 -1.28 8.73 8.28
C SER A 165 -2.21 9.26 9.37
N VAL A 166 -3.21 10.08 9.03
CA VAL A 166 -4.04 10.83 9.99
C VAL A 166 -5.42 10.20 10.11
N THR A 167 -6.17 10.17 9.01
CA THR A 167 -7.52 9.63 8.91
C THR A 167 -7.52 8.13 8.62
N VAL A 168 -6.44 7.61 8.02
CA VAL A 168 -6.27 6.21 7.59
C VAL A 168 -7.33 5.83 6.53
N LYS A 169 -7.51 6.71 5.55
CA LYS A 169 -8.46 6.58 4.45
C LYS A 169 -7.77 6.69 3.10
N ALA A 170 -8.13 5.83 2.16
CA ALA A 170 -7.78 5.98 0.75
C ALA A 170 -9.04 6.46 0.01
N VAL A 171 -8.91 7.59 -0.70
CA VAL A 171 -10.03 8.22 -1.41
C VAL A 171 -9.79 8.14 -2.91
N PHE A 172 -10.80 7.69 -3.64
CA PHE A 172 -10.90 7.68 -5.09
C PHE A 172 -11.96 8.71 -5.48
N ILE A 173 -11.61 9.59 -6.41
CA ILE A 173 -12.47 10.69 -6.87
C ILE A 173 -12.53 10.66 -8.39
N ASP A 174 -13.49 11.37 -8.97
CA ASP A 174 -13.63 11.50 -10.43
C ASP A 174 -13.66 10.14 -11.14
N ILE A 175 -14.35 9.16 -10.53
CA ILE A 175 -14.48 7.82 -11.09
C ILE A 175 -15.48 7.90 -12.23
N GLU A 176 -15.01 7.75 -13.46
CA GLU A 176 -15.88 7.71 -14.64
C GLU A 176 -16.79 6.48 -14.60
N LEU A 177 -18.10 6.72 -14.50
CA LEU A 177 -19.11 5.67 -14.51
C LEU A 177 -19.63 5.46 -15.94
N SER A 178 -19.54 4.22 -16.43
CA SER A 178 -20.14 3.75 -17.69
C SER A 178 -21.56 3.26 -17.41
N THR A 179 -22.42 4.17 -16.95
CA THR A 179 -23.80 3.83 -16.66
C THR A 179 -24.62 3.81 -17.94
N ALA A 180 -24.78 2.62 -18.56
CA ALA A 180 -25.74 2.39 -19.64
C ALA A 180 -27.19 2.44 -19.13
N GLY A 181 -27.60 3.54 -18.49
CA GLY A 181 -28.90 3.74 -17.85
C GLY A 181 -29.03 3.20 -16.41
N LYS A 182 -27.95 2.66 -15.82
CA LYS A 182 -27.92 2.23 -14.40
C LYS A 182 -27.56 3.39 -13.46
N LYS A 183 -27.99 3.34 -12.20
CA LYS A 183 -27.62 4.34 -11.19
C LYS A 183 -26.22 4.13 -10.61
N THR A 184 -25.75 2.88 -10.63
CA THR A 184 -24.47 2.46 -10.06
C THR A 184 -23.72 1.55 -11.03
N GLU A 185 -22.41 1.47 -10.85
CA GLU A 185 -21.51 0.53 -11.51
C GLU A 185 -20.71 -0.24 -10.45
N THR A 186 -20.41 -1.50 -10.74
CA THR A 186 -19.70 -2.41 -9.84
C THR A 186 -18.19 -2.36 -10.10
N PHE A 187 -17.42 -2.28 -9.02
CA PHE A 187 -15.97 -2.23 -9.04
C PHE A 187 -15.37 -3.23 -8.05
N THR A 188 -14.12 -3.61 -8.29
CA THR A 188 -13.30 -4.38 -7.37
C THR A 188 -12.21 -3.50 -6.78
N VAL A 189 -12.09 -3.49 -5.47
CA VAL A 189 -11.02 -2.80 -4.73
C VAL A 189 -10.08 -3.85 -4.17
N SER A 190 -8.78 -3.70 -4.44
CA SER A 190 -7.77 -4.59 -3.86
C SER A 190 -6.51 -3.84 -3.47
N ASN A 191 -5.82 -4.29 -2.42
CA ASN A 191 -4.48 -3.82 -2.12
C ASN A 191 -3.40 -4.44 -3.01
N ILE A 192 -3.72 -5.49 -3.80
CA ILE A 192 -2.86 -6.25 -4.73
C ILE A 192 -1.64 -6.91 -4.06
N LEU A 193 -0.85 -6.14 -3.31
CA LEU A 193 0.21 -6.61 -2.45
C LEU A 193 -0.32 -6.74 -1.02
N PRO A 194 -0.12 -7.88 -0.35
CA PRO A 194 -0.68 -8.07 0.98
C PRO A 194 -0.05 -7.11 2.00
N LEU A 195 -0.82 -6.84 3.04
CA LEU A 195 -0.39 -6.08 4.20
C LEU A 195 0.10 -7.03 5.28
N GLU A 196 1.30 -6.81 5.78
CA GLU A 196 1.85 -7.57 6.89
C GLU A 196 1.36 -6.98 8.21
N PHE A 197 0.79 -7.83 9.06
CA PHE A 197 0.37 -7.47 10.39
C PHE A 197 0.53 -8.66 11.34
N GLY A 198 1.23 -8.45 12.46
CA GLY A 198 1.61 -9.53 13.37
C GLY A 198 2.39 -10.61 12.62
N ALA A 199 1.96 -11.86 12.77
CA ALA A 199 2.53 -13.00 12.05
C ALA A 199 1.80 -13.33 10.75
N LYS A 200 0.94 -12.44 10.23
CA LYS A 200 0.06 -12.72 9.08
C LYS A 200 0.17 -11.67 7.99
N SER A 201 -0.20 -12.07 6.78
CA SER A 201 -0.39 -11.21 5.63
C SER A 201 -1.86 -11.18 5.22
N TYR A 202 -2.37 -10.01 4.86
CA TYR A 202 -3.77 -9.78 4.54
C TYR A 202 -3.91 -9.16 3.14
N LEU A 203 -4.71 -9.79 2.30
CA LEU A 203 -5.09 -9.26 1.00
C LEU A 203 -6.60 -9.21 0.90
N TRP A 204 -7.12 -8.07 0.47
CA TRP A 204 -8.52 -7.87 0.17
C TRP A 204 -8.70 -7.80 -1.34
N ALA A 205 -9.72 -8.47 -1.84
CA ALA A 205 -10.35 -8.18 -3.12
C ALA A 205 -11.84 -8.07 -2.83
N CYS A 206 -12.37 -6.86 -2.84
CA CYS A 206 -13.73 -6.55 -2.40
C CYS A 206 -14.53 -5.89 -3.52
N GLU A 207 -15.76 -6.32 -3.68
CA GLU A 207 -16.73 -5.72 -4.59
C GLU A 207 -17.47 -4.55 -3.92
N ILE A 208 -17.66 -3.47 -4.68
CA ILE A 208 -18.39 -2.29 -4.25
C ILE A 208 -19.16 -1.69 -5.43
N GLU A 209 -20.38 -1.24 -5.17
CA GLU A 209 -21.14 -0.43 -6.13
C GLU A 209 -20.88 1.05 -5.89
N ILE A 210 -20.60 1.79 -6.96
CA ILE A 210 -20.35 3.23 -6.93
C ILE A 210 -21.38 3.93 -7.83
N GLY A 211 -21.98 4.99 -7.31
CA GLY A 211 -22.89 5.87 -8.06
C GLY A 211 -22.43 7.33 -8.02
N GLY A 212 -23.07 8.19 -8.80
CA GLY A 212 -22.72 9.61 -8.89
C GLY A 212 -23.27 10.50 -7.76
N ASP A 213 -24.30 10.03 -7.04
CA ASP A 213 -25.04 10.87 -6.10
C ASP A 213 -24.34 11.04 -4.73
N LYS A 214 -23.60 10.01 -4.28
CA LYS A 214 -22.96 10.00 -2.97
C LYS A 214 -21.69 9.15 -2.97
N PRO A 215 -20.70 9.48 -2.11
CA PRO A 215 -19.51 8.65 -1.94
C PRO A 215 -19.89 7.24 -1.46
N ALA A 216 -19.38 6.22 -2.16
CA ALA A 216 -19.38 4.86 -1.65
C ALA A 216 -18.38 4.75 -0.48
N ILE A 217 -18.68 3.92 0.51
CA ILE A 217 -17.80 3.71 1.67
C ILE A 217 -17.53 2.21 1.80
N MET A 218 -16.28 1.82 1.59
CA MET A 218 -15.78 0.48 1.85
C MET A 218 -15.08 0.46 3.21
N ARG A 219 -15.59 -0.34 4.14
CA ARG A 219 -14.91 -0.61 5.41
C ARG A 219 -14.22 -1.96 5.30
N LEU A 220 -12.90 -1.97 5.45
CA LEU A 220 -12.13 -3.21 5.41
C LEU A 220 -12.43 -4.04 6.66
N GLN A 221 -12.63 -5.34 6.46
CA GLN A 221 -12.91 -6.31 7.51
C GLN A 221 -12.02 -7.53 7.29
N VAL A 222 -11.65 -8.22 8.37
CA VAL A 222 -11.00 -9.52 8.29
C VAL A 222 -12.01 -10.61 8.66
N PRO A 223 -11.84 -11.83 8.15
CA PRO A 223 -12.64 -12.97 8.59
C PRO A 223 -12.50 -13.18 10.10
N GLU A 224 -13.63 -13.24 10.80
CA GLU A 224 -13.71 -13.62 12.21
C GLU A 224 -14.33 -15.01 12.32
N ASN A 225 -13.70 -15.93 13.05
CA ASN A 225 -14.20 -17.30 13.28
C ASN A 225 -14.60 -18.03 11.98
N ASN A 226 -13.76 -17.97 10.94
CA ASN A 226 -13.99 -18.53 9.61
C ASN A 226 -15.25 -18.02 8.88
N LYS A 227 -15.84 -16.91 9.33
CA LYS A 227 -16.96 -16.29 8.61
C LYS A 227 -16.43 -15.49 7.43
N PRO A 228 -16.96 -15.71 6.20
CA PRO A 228 -16.58 -14.93 5.04
C PRO A 228 -16.99 -13.47 5.22
N VAL A 229 -16.20 -12.56 4.67
CA VAL A 229 -16.55 -11.14 4.61
C VAL A 229 -17.46 -10.93 3.41
N LYS A 230 -18.63 -10.32 3.63
CA LYS A 230 -19.60 -10.09 2.56
C LYS A 230 -18.95 -9.29 1.42
N ASN A 231 -19.16 -9.75 0.18
CA ASN A 231 -18.66 -9.13 -1.04
C ASN A 231 -17.12 -9.00 -1.09
N CYS A 232 -16.38 -9.82 -0.33
CA CYS A 232 -14.94 -9.76 -0.29
C CYS A 232 -14.32 -11.14 -0.28
N GLU A 233 -13.31 -11.33 -1.11
CA GLU A 233 -12.31 -12.37 -0.93
C GLU A 233 -11.19 -11.80 -0.05
N VAL A 234 -11.06 -12.30 1.17
CA VAL A 234 -9.99 -11.91 2.09
C VAL A 234 -9.02 -13.06 2.28
N ILE A 235 -7.83 -12.91 1.70
CA ILE A 235 -6.78 -13.93 1.75
C ILE A 235 -5.88 -13.62 2.93
N VAL A 236 -5.88 -14.53 3.90
CA VAL A 236 -5.04 -14.45 5.08
C VAL A 236 -4.00 -15.57 5.02
N ARG A 237 -2.71 -15.22 5.14
CA ARG A 237 -1.62 -16.20 5.17
C ARG A 237 -0.73 -15.96 6.37
N ASP A 238 -0.19 -17.03 6.94
CA ASP A 238 0.88 -16.91 7.90
C ASP A 238 2.17 -16.46 7.18
N LEU A 239 2.89 -15.53 7.80
CA LEU A 239 4.18 -15.07 7.33
C LEU A 239 5.20 -16.17 7.59
N LYS A 240 6.01 -16.49 6.56
CA LYS A 240 7.16 -17.37 6.73
C LYS A 240 8.07 -16.77 7.80
N VAL A 241 8.40 -17.54 8.83
CA VAL A 241 9.37 -17.13 9.85
C VAL A 241 10.74 -17.08 9.18
N CYS A 242 11.28 -15.87 9.06
CA CYS A 242 12.65 -15.67 8.62
C CYS A 242 13.55 -15.50 9.84
N LYS A 243 14.82 -15.94 9.73
CA LYS A 243 15.78 -15.85 10.84
C LYS A 243 16.08 -14.38 11.16
N THR A 244 15.22 -13.75 11.94
CA THR A 244 15.48 -12.47 12.58
C THR A 244 16.11 -12.79 13.93
N GLY A 245 17.25 -12.18 14.26
CA GLY A 245 17.74 -12.20 15.64
C GLY A 245 16.66 -11.67 16.60
N SER A 246 16.74 -12.03 17.88
CA SER A 246 15.81 -11.51 18.89
C SER A 246 15.81 -9.98 18.85
N CYS A 247 14.64 -9.38 18.66
CA CYS A 247 14.46 -7.95 18.89
C CYS A 247 14.31 -7.73 20.39
N ASP A 248 15.45 -7.79 21.10
CA ASP A 248 15.46 -7.46 22.52
C ASP A 248 15.00 -6.01 22.67
N ARG A 249 13.85 -5.85 23.32
CA ARG A 249 13.28 -4.54 23.66
C ARG A 249 14.09 -3.98 24.82
N THR A 250 15.26 -3.41 24.54
CA THR A 250 16.00 -2.55 25.49
C THR A 250 15.71 -1.08 25.23
#